data_AF-A0A0F7SAV3-F1
#
_entry.id   AF-A0A0F7SAV3-F1
#
_cell.length_a   1.000
_cell.length_b   1.000
_cell.length_c   1.000
_cell.angle_alpha   90.00
_cell.angle_beta   90.00
_cell.angle_gamma   90.00
#
_symmetry.space_group_name_H-M   'P 1'
#
loop_
_entity.id
_entity.type
_entity.pdbx_description
1 polymer ?
#
loop_
_entity_poly.entity_id
_entity_poly.type
_entity_poly.pdbx_seq_one_letter_code
_entity_poly.pdbx_strand_id
1 'polypeptide(L)'
;MPSKVAKKAVTPVNGKAATTSATPSDVEPNSKRRREQSDSNTDAAQASSSSATASRKAVSQNRLFAPFRALGLISNDVPFALQTRFGGKDATTPDVNVITCLGDSWAMWDAERMTLLFVSTSLPAPISSLVISLSPDAVLAAAGTKVYRFKRRPGG
;
A
#
# COMPACT_ATOMS: atom_id res chain seq x y z
N MET A 1 -29.72 7.88 -52.44
CA MET A 1 -31.01 8.49 -52.09
C MET A 1 -31.08 8.71 -50.57
N PRO A 2 -31.72 9.79 -50.10
CA PRO A 2 -31.43 10.44 -48.82
C PRO A 2 -32.42 10.10 -47.68
N SER A 3 -32.13 10.65 -46.49
CA SER A 3 -33.04 10.94 -45.36
C SER A 3 -33.14 9.83 -44.30
N LYS A 4 -33.14 10.10 -42.98
CA LYS A 4 -33.61 11.31 -42.26
C LYS A 4 -33.03 11.31 -40.83
N VAL A 5 -32.50 12.47 -40.42
CA VAL A 5 -32.28 12.86 -39.02
C VAL A 5 -33.63 13.28 -38.41
N ALA A 6 -33.86 12.98 -37.13
CA ALA A 6 -34.83 13.74 -36.32
C ALA A 6 -34.35 13.83 -34.85
N LYS A 7 -34.27 15.08 -34.38
CA LYS A 7 -33.92 15.53 -33.03
C LYS A 7 -35.20 15.85 -32.24
N LYS A 8 -35.02 15.87 -30.91
CA LYS A 8 -35.69 16.66 -29.85
C LYS A 8 -37.12 16.28 -29.43
N ALA A 9 -37.32 16.19 -28.12
CA ALA A 9 -38.02 17.26 -27.37
C ALA A 9 -37.69 17.19 -25.86
N VAL A 10 -37.28 18.33 -25.32
CA VAL A 10 -37.26 18.69 -23.90
C VAL A 10 -38.55 19.48 -23.66
N THR A 11 -39.25 19.21 -22.57
CA THR A 11 -40.33 20.06 -22.04
C THR A 11 -40.04 20.46 -20.60
N PRO A 12 -40.22 21.74 -20.24
CA PRO A 12 -39.92 22.26 -18.91
C PRO A 12 -41.17 22.76 -18.14
N VAL A 13 -40.91 23.25 -16.91
CA VAL A 13 -41.58 24.37 -16.18
C VAL A 13 -42.68 24.08 -15.12
N ASN A 14 -42.31 24.52 -13.90
CA ASN A 14 -42.98 25.27 -12.81
C ASN A 14 -44.15 24.76 -11.95
N GLY A 15 -43.94 25.03 -10.66
CA GLY A 15 -44.89 25.62 -9.69
C GLY A 15 -44.50 25.19 -8.27
N LYS A 16 -44.49 25.98 -7.20
CA LYS A 16 -44.82 27.39 -6.90
C LYS A 16 -44.35 27.63 -5.44
N ALA A 17 -43.97 28.86 -5.09
CA ALA A 17 -43.41 29.28 -3.80
C ALA A 17 -44.39 29.22 -2.61
N ALA A 18 -43.85 29.12 -1.38
CA ALA A 18 -44.42 29.73 -0.17
C ALA A 18 -43.35 29.92 0.93
N THR A 19 -43.42 31.07 1.60
CA THR A 19 -42.53 31.67 2.59
C THR A 19 -43.18 31.67 3.97
N THR A 20 -42.44 31.38 5.05
CA THR A 20 -42.65 31.85 6.45
C THR A 20 -41.38 31.50 7.27
N SER A 21 -40.49 32.44 7.62
CA SER A 21 -40.49 33.41 8.74
C SER A 21 -39.91 32.90 10.08
N ALA A 22 -39.01 33.71 10.65
CA ALA A 22 -38.67 33.92 12.08
C ALA A 22 -37.51 33.13 12.75
N THR A 23 -36.35 33.80 12.74
CA THR A 23 -35.30 34.14 13.74
C THR A 23 -35.53 33.85 15.27
N PRO A 24 -34.56 34.15 16.17
CA PRO A 24 -33.51 33.29 16.77
C PRO A 24 -33.69 33.10 18.30
N SER A 25 -32.77 32.37 18.96
CA SER A 25 -32.61 32.47 20.42
C SER A 25 -31.13 32.64 20.80
N ASP A 26 -30.82 33.91 21.11
CA ASP A 26 -29.96 34.47 22.18
C ASP A 26 -29.55 33.52 23.33
N VAL A 27 -28.52 33.68 24.17
CA VAL A 27 -27.41 34.65 24.46
C VAL A 27 -26.66 33.97 25.62
N GLU A 28 -25.37 33.62 25.50
CA GLU A 28 -24.19 34.37 26.02
C GLU A 28 -23.77 33.94 27.47
N PRO A 29 -22.72 34.51 28.10
CA PRO A 29 -21.41 33.86 28.30
C PRO A 29 -21.01 33.74 29.79
N ASN A 30 -19.93 33.01 30.16
CA ASN A 30 -19.15 33.45 31.34
C ASN A 30 -17.73 32.91 31.52
N SER A 31 -16.84 33.89 31.73
CA SER A 31 -15.63 33.98 32.59
C SER A 31 -14.52 32.92 32.55
N LYS A 32 -13.32 33.29 32.07
CA LYS A 32 -12.24 34.02 32.78
C LYS A 32 -11.61 33.25 33.96
N ARG A 33 -10.29 33.04 33.81
CA ARG A 33 -9.22 33.17 34.83
C ARG A 33 -8.75 31.88 35.52
N ARG A 34 -7.61 31.34 35.07
CA ARG A 34 -6.38 31.31 35.89
C ARG A 34 -5.13 31.13 35.02
N ARG A 35 -4.28 32.16 35.07
CA ARG A 35 -2.91 32.23 34.58
C ARG A 35 -1.98 31.92 35.77
N GLU A 36 -0.74 31.53 35.45
CA GLU A 36 0.46 31.44 36.31
C GLU A 36 0.62 30.09 37.03
N GLN A 37 1.75 29.37 37.00
CA GLN A 37 3.18 29.60 36.69
C GLN A 37 3.73 28.30 36.03
N SER A 38 4.57 28.26 35.00
CA SER A 38 5.96 28.72 34.83
C SER A 38 6.91 28.31 35.95
N ASP A 39 7.52 27.13 35.83
CA ASP A 39 8.92 26.94 36.22
C ASP A 39 9.65 26.12 35.15
N SER A 40 10.60 26.81 34.54
CA SER A 40 11.61 26.32 33.62
C SER A 40 12.57 25.37 34.33
N ASN A 41 12.85 24.22 33.71
CA ASN A 41 14.10 23.52 33.97
C ASN A 41 14.82 23.25 32.65
N THR A 42 15.90 24.00 32.48
CA THR A 42 17.04 23.82 31.59
C THR A 42 17.53 22.37 31.59
N ASP A 43 17.61 21.71 30.44
CA ASP A 43 18.81 21.72 29.59
C ASP A 43 18.61 20.83 28.36
N ALA A 44 19.03 21.35 27.22
CA ALA A 44 18.92 20.71 25.93
C ALA A 44 20.24 20.03 25.54
N ALA A 45 20.09 18.84 24.93
CA ALA A 45 20.93 18.23 23.88
C ALA A 45 22.36 17.79 24.28
N GLN A 46 22.92 16.65 23.84
CA GLN A 46 22.69 15.73 22.72
C GLN A 46 23.73 14.58 22.91
N ALA A 47 23.66 13.37 22.37
CA ALA A 47 22.69 12.61 21.59
C ALA A 47 23.14 11.14 21.66
N SER A 48 22.35 10.27 22.27
CA SER A 48 22.47 8.82 22.13
C SER A 48 21.48 8.36 21.07
N SER A 49 21.94 8.15 19.84
CA SER A 49 21.15 7.63 18.74
C SER A 49 20.95 6.11 18.90
N SER A 50 20.14 5.70 19.87
CA SER A 50 19.56 4.34 19.87
C SER A 50 18.27 4.40 19.07
N SER A 51 18.34 4.06 17.80
CA SER A 51 17.16 3.84 16.95
C SER A 51 16.29 2.76 17.59
N ALA A 52 15.27 3.18 18.33
CA ALA A 52 14.31 2.30 18.96
C ALA A 52 13.67 1.44 17.87
N THR A 53 13.94 0.13 17.92
CA THR A 53 13.24 -0.86 17.11
C THR A 53 11.80 -0.87 17.60
N ALA A 54 10.95 -0.09 16.94
CA ALA A 54 9.52 -0.09 17.21
C ALA A 54 8.96 -1.47 16.87
N SER A 55 8.86 -2.33 17.89
CA SER A 55 8.11 -3.57 17.84
C SER A 55 6.68 -3.20 17.41
N ARG A 56 6.35 -3.52 16.15
CA ARG A 56 5.00 -3.34 15.61
C ARG A 56 4.09 -4.30 16.40
N LYS A 57 3.46 -3.79 17.46
CA LYS A 57 2.45 -4.51 18.23
C LYS A 57 1.45 -5.13 17.26
N ALA A 58 1.16 -6.42 17.46
CA ALA A 58 0.15 -7.14 16.73
C ALA A 58 -1.16 -6.35 16.76
N VAL A 59 -1.67 -6.07 15.56
CA VAL A 59 -2.86 -5.27 15.30
C VAL A 59 -4.05 -5.87 16.07
N SER A 60 -4.78 -5.02 16.78
CA SER A 60 -5.87 -5.39 17.68
C SER A 60 -6.95 -6.22 16.98
N GLN A 61 -7.53 -7.17 17.74
CA GLN A 61 -8.47 -8.19 17.27
C GLN A 61 -9.86 -7.68 16.82
N ASN A 62 -10.03 -6.39 16.51
CA ASN A 62 -11.31 -5.84 16.09
C ASN A 62 -11.17 -4.82 14.95
N ARG A 63 -10.37 -5.15 13.92
CA ARG A 63 -10.26 -4.31 12.71
C ARG A 63 -11.30 -4.74 11.67
N LEU A 64 -12.25 -3.85 11.41
CA LEU A 64 -13.23 -3.98 10.32
C LEU A 64 -12.56 -4.00 8.94
N PHE A 65 -11.40 -3.35 8.81
CA PHE A 65 -10.62 -3.28 7.59
C PHE A 65 -9.35 -4.12 7.69
N ALA A 66 -9.18 -5.04 6.75
CA ALA A 66 -7.94 -5.76 6.55
C ALA A 66 -6.99 -4.95 5.66
N PRO A 67 -5.67 -5.03 5.88
CA PRO A 67 -4.71 -4.39 5.00
C PRO A 67 -4.81 -4.99 3.59
N PHE A 68 -4.89 -4.11 2.59
CA PHE A 68 -4.78 -4.44 1.18
C PHE A 68 -3.42 -3.95 0.66
N ARG A 69 -2.95 -4.55 -0.44
CA ARG A 69 -1.64 -4.24 -1.04
C ARG A 69 -1.64 -2.80 -1.55
N ALA A 70 -0.54 -2.08 -1.33
CA ALA A 70 -0.36 -0.77 -1.94
C ALA A 70 -0.30 -0.91 -3.47
N LEU A 71 -1.02 -0.03 -4.18
CA LEU A 71 -1.04 -0.01 -5.65
C LEU A 71 -0.03 1.00 -6.19
N GLY A 72 0.50 0.74 -7.38
CA GLY A 72 1.44 1.64 -8.06
C GLY A 72 2.90 1.54 -7.61
N LEU A 73 3.22 0.73 -6.60
CA LEU A 73 4.59 0.45 -6.20
C LEU A 73 5.11 -0.81 -6.93
N ILE A 74 6.19 -0.65 -7.70
CA ILE A 74 6.79 -1.74 -8.49
C ILE A 74 8.08 -2.23 -7.84
N SER A 75 8.97 -1.32 -7.41
CA SER A 75 10.25 -1.65 -6.76
C SER A 75 10.68 -0.52 -5.83
N ASN A 76 11.60 -0.83 -4.92
CA ASN A 76 12.34 0.12 -4.09
C ASN A 76 13.86 0.08 -4.38
N ASP A 77 14.67 0.53 -3.43
CA ASP A 77 16.12 0.56 -3.42
C ASP A 77 16.80 -0.82 -3.37
N VAL A 78 16.06 -1.87 -2.99
CA VAL A 78 16.59 -3.24 -2.94
C VAL A 78 16.71 -3.79 -4.37
N PRO A 79 17.89 -4.32 -4.76
CA PRO A 79 18.08 -4.88 -6.09
C PRO A 79 17.07 -5.98 -6.42
N PHE A 80 16.53 -5.92 -7.64
CA PHE A 80 15.66 -6.97 -8.15
C PHE A 80 16.46 -8.22 -8.50
N ALA A 81 15.80 -9.36 -8.50
CA ALA A 81 16.38 -10.64 -8.87
C ALA A 81 15.70 -11.18 -10.14
N LEU A 82 16.47 -11.83 -11.02
CA LEU A 82 15.95 -12.41 -12.26
C LEU A 82 15.93 -13.93 -12.17
N GLN A 83 14.80 -14.53 -12.54
CA GLN A 83 14.66 -15.98 -12.67
C GLN A 83 14.46 -16.33 -14.14
N THR A 84 15.48 -16.91 -14.76
CA THR A 84 15.37 -17.49 -16.10
C THR A 84 15.06 -18.97 -15.98
N ARG A 85 13.95 -19.39 -16.59
CA ARG A 85 13.58 -20.80 -16.75
C ARG A 85 13.65 -21.12 -18.21
N PHE A 86 14.51 -22.07 -18.56
CA PHE A 86 14.39 -22.74 -19.83
C PHE A 86 13.30 -23.78 -19.65
N GLY A 87 12.19 -23.65 -20.37
CA GLY A 87 11.31 -24.79 -20.59
C GLY A 87 12.14 -25.93 -21.18
N GLY A 88 11.64 -27.17 -21.12
CA GLY A 88 12.39 -28.36 -21.55
C GLY A 88 12.93 -28.30 -22.98
N LYS A 89 13.39 -29.44 -23.51
CA LYS A 89 14.16 -29.55 -24.76
C LYS A 89 13.57 -28.81 -26.00
N ASP A 90 12.28 -28.48 -25.99
CA ASP A 90 11.53 -27.83 -27.08
C ASP A 90 11.13 -26.37 -26.80
N ALA A 91 11.52 -25.76 -25.67
CA ALA A 91 11.22 -24.36 -25.41
C ALA A 91 12.20 -23.45 -26.18
N THR A 92 11.72 -22.84 -27.25
CA THR A 92 12.49 -21.91 -28.10
C THR A 92 12.77 -20.58 -27.40
N THR A 93 11.97 -20.21 -26.40
CA THR A 93 12.09 -18.95 -25.66
C THR A 93 12.19 -19.23 -24.16
N PRO A 94 13.16 -18.64 -23.43
CA PRO A 94 13.22 -18.77 -22.00
C PRO A 94 12.13 -17.93 -21.31
N ASP A 95 11.47 -18.51 -20.30
CA ASP A 95 10.55 -17.79 -19.43
C ASP A 95 11.37 -17.00 -18.41
N VAL A 96 11.32 -15.67 -18.47
CA VAL A 96 12.05 -14.79 -17.55
C VAL A 96 11.06 -14.15 -16.58
N ASN A 97 11.32 -14.31 -15.29
CA ASN A 97 10.55 -13.64 -14.23
C ASN A 97 11.43 -12.61 -13.52
N VAL A 98 10.86 -11.45 -13.22
CA VAL A 98 11.50 -10.39 -12.44
C VAL A 98 10.92 -10.41 -11.04
N ILE A 99 11.77 -10.42 -10.00
CA ILE A 99 11.35 -10.35 -8.60
C ILE A 99 11.82 -9.04 -8.02
N THR A 100 10.87 -8.22 -7.56
CA THR A 100 11.12 -6.88 -6.99
C THR A 100 10.70 -6.81 -5.54
N CYS A 101 11.31 -5.90 -4.78
CA CYS A 101 10.96 -5.63 -3.39
C CYS A 101 10.00 -4.43 -3.30
N LEU A 102 8.99 -4.55 -2.43
CA LEU A 102 7.96 -3.54 -2.17
C LEU A 102 8.09 -2.92 -0.76
N GLY A 103 9.21 -3.16 -0.07
CA GLY A 103 9.41 -2.81 1.32
C GLY A 103 9.35 -4.06 2.22
N ASP A 104 8.17 -4.43 2.71
CA ASP A 104 7.99 -5.60 3.59
C ASP A 104 7.50 -6.87 2.87
N SER A 105 7.33 -6.80 1.56
CA SER A 105 6.88 -7.89 0.69
C SER A 105 7.61 -7.82 -0.65
N TRP A 106 7.51 -8.88 -1.45
CA TRP A 106 8.07 -8.93 -2.79
C TRP A 106 7.00 -9.30 -3.81
N ALA A 107 7.21 -8.87 -5.06
CA ALA A 107 6.36 -9.19 -6.20
C ALA A 107 7.17 -9.88 -7.29
N MET A 108 6.52 -10.77 -8.03
CA MET A 108 7.07 -11.47 -9.19
C MET A 108 6.27 -11.09 -10.42
N TRP A 109 6.98 -10.74 -11.48
CA TRP A 109 6.45 -10.25 -12.74
C TRP A 109 6.94 -11.15 -13.87
N ASP A 110 6.09 -11.38 -14.85
CA ASP A 110 6.52 -11.88 -16.16
C ASP A 110 7.33 -10.78 -16.86
N ALA A 111 8.55 -11.07 -17.29
CA ALA A 111 9.42 -10.09 -17.92
C ALA A 111 8.97 -9.70 -19.33
N GLU A 112 8.24 -10.57 -20.05
CA GLU A 112 7.77 -10.26 -21.41
C GLU A 112 6.67 -9.20 -21.38
N ARG A 113 5.67 -9.40 -20.49
CA ARG A 113 4.45 -8.59 -20.45
C ARG A 113 4.35 -7.65 -19.25
N MET A 114 5.34 -7.68 -18.34
CA MET A 114 5.28 -7.00 -17.04
C MET A 114 3.99 -7.31 -16.27
N THR A 115 3.46 -8.53 -16.44
CA THR A 115 2.24 -8.97 -15.77
C THR A 115 2.56 -9.49 -14.38
N LEU A 116 1.80 -9.04 -13.37
CA LEU A 116 2.00 -9.47 -11.99
C LEU A 116 1.58 -10.93 -11.82
N LEU A 117 2.52 -11.80 -11.47
CA LEU A 117 2.30 -13.23 -11.29
C LEU A 117 2.00 -13.57 -9.82
N PHE A 118 2.84 -13.09 -8.91
CA PHE A 118 2.73 -13.42 -7.49
C PHE A 118 3.15 -12.24 -6.61
N VAL A 119 2.58 -12.18 -5.41
CA VAL A 119 3.03 -11.25 -4.36
C VAL A 119 3.05 -11.99 -3.03
N SER A 120 4.13 -11.84 -2.28
CA SER A 120 4.30 -12.45 -0.98
C SER A 120 3.32 -11.90 0.07
N THR A 121 3.23 -12.58 1.21
CA THR A 121 2.69 -11.96 2.41
C THR A 121 3.66 -10.90 2.93
N SER A 122 3.15 -9.91 3.66
CA SER A 122 3.98 -8.94 4.38
C SER A 122 4.79 -9.65 5.47
N LEU A 123 6.06 -9.29 5.58
CA LEU A 123 7.00 -9.75 6.58
C LEU A 123 7.03 -8.79 7.78
N PRO A 124 7.42 -9.27 8.99
CA PRO A 124 7.46 -8.43 10.19
C PRO A 124 8.43 -7.24 10.11
N ALA A 125 9.42 -7.31 9.22
CA ALA A 125 10.47 -6.32 9.01
C ALA A 125 10.63 -6.05 7.51
N PRO A 126 11.15 -4.87 7.10
CA PRO A 126 11.45 -4.59 5.70
C PRO A 126 12.51 -5.57 5.18
N ILE A 127 12.34 -5.96 3.92
CA ILE A 127 13.27 -6.79 3.17
C ILE A 127 14.50 -5.94 2.85
N SER A 128 15.68 -6.44 3.21
CA SER A 128 16.97 -5.80 2.92
C SER A 128 17.69 -6.44 1.73
N SER A 129 17.36 -7.69 1.40
CA SER A 129 17.97 -8.42 0.28
C SER A 129 17.03 -9.48 -0.28
N LEU A 130 17.05 -9.65 -1.60
CA LEU A 130 16.32 -10.67 -2.34
C LEU A 130 17.27 -11.52 -3.17
N VAL A 131 17.12 -12.84 -3.10
CA VAL A 131 17.86 -13.81 -3.90
C VAL A 131 16.92 -14.91 -4.37
N ILE A 132 17.18 -15.46 -5.55
CA ILE A 132 16.45 -16.61 -6.09
C ILE A 132 17.35 -17.84 -5.99
N SER A 133 16.81 -18.90 -5.41
CA SER A 133 17.38 -20.24 -5.50
C SER A 133 16.75 -20.96 -6.69
N LEU A 134 17.58 -21.48 -7.60
CA LEU A 134 17.14 -22.23 -8.79
C LEU A 134 16.98 -23.73 -8.51
N SER A 135 17.62 -24.25 -7.45
CA SER A 135 17.54 -25.67 -7.07
C SER A 135 17.61 -25.82 -5.54
N PRO A 136 16.46 -25.91 -4.83
CA PRO A 136 15.09 -25.87 -5.32
C PRO A 136 14.64 -24.45 -5.67
N ASP A 137 13.66 -24.34 -6.57
CA ASP A 137 13.02 -23.07 -6.92
C ASP A 137 12.35 -22.40 -5.71
N ALA A 138 12.95 -21.32 -5.25
CA ALA A 138 12.42 -20.52 -4.16
C ALA A 138 12.93 -19.08 -4.21
N VAL A 139 12.11 -18.16 -3.72
CA VAL A 139 12.53 -16.78 -3.43
C VAL A 139 12.99 -16.74 -1.98
N LEU A 140 14.19 -16.23 -1.75
CA LEU A 140 14.77 -15.98 -0.44
C LEU A 140 14.73 -14.48 -0.17
N ALA A 141 14.10 -14.08 0.93
CA ALA A 141 14.07 -12.69 1.37
C ALA A 141 14.69 -12.58 2.76
N ALA A 142 15.73 -11.76 2.89
CA ALA A 142 16.28 -11.38 4.18
C ALA A 142 15.47 -10.20 4.74
N ALA A 143 14.88 -10.37 5.93
CA ALA A 143 14.10 -9.33 6.60
C ALA A 143 14.43 -9.33 8.09
N GLY A 144 14.96 -8.21 8.59
CA GLY A 144 15.48 -8.11 9.95
C GLY A 144 16.60 -9.14 10.20
N THR A 145 16.42 -9.99 11.21
CA THR A 145 17.41 -11.01 11.61
C THR A 145 17.13 -12.40 11.04
N LYS A 146 16.18 -12.54 10.10
CA LYS A 146 15.74 -13.83 9.57
C LYS A 146 15.73 -13.84 8.04
N VAL A 147 15.92 -15.03 7.48
CA VAL A 147 15.75 -15.29 6.04
C VAL A 147 14.50 -16.15 5.85
N TYR A 148 13.60 -15.67 4.99
CA TYR A 148 12.35 -16.32 4.67
C TYR A 148 12.46 -16.99 3.31
N ARG A 149 12.10 -18.28 3.25
CA ARG A 149 12.04 -19.05 2.00
C ARG A 149 10.61 -19.18 1.52
N PHE A 150 10.33 -18.62 0.35
CA PHE A 150 9.04 -18.72 -0.32
C PHE A 150 9.11 -19.73 -1.44
N LYS A 151 8.29 -20.79 -1.34
CA LYS A 151 8.11 -21.78 -2.39
C LYS A 151 6.75 -21.58 -3.04
N ARG A 152 6.73 -21.52 -4.37
CA ARG A 152 5.48 -21.58 -5.11
C ARG A 152 4.94 -23.01 -5.00
N ARG A 153 3.69 -23.19 -4.57
CA ARG A 153 3.05 -24.51 -4.57
C ARG A 153 3.06 -25.04 -6.02
N PRO A 154 3.63 -26.23 -6.29
CA PRO A 154 3.46 -26.86 -7.59
C PRO A 154 1.97 -27.11 -7.79
N GLY A 155 1.40 -26.68 -8.92
CA GLY A 155 0.11 -27.20 -9.35
C GLY A 155 0.24 -28.71 -9.51
N GLY A 156 -0.69 -29.46 -8.94
CA GLY A 156 -0.82 -30.90 -9.15
C GLY A 156 -1.40 -31.21 -10.52
#